data_AF-E5YA71-F1
#
_entry.id   AF-E5YA71-F1
#
_cell.length_a   1.000
_cell.length_b   1.000
_cell.length_c   1.000
_cell.angle_alpha   90.00
_cell.angle_beta   90.00
_cell.angle_gamma   90.00
#
_symmetry.space_group_name_H-M   'P 1'
#
loop_
_entity.id
_entity.type
_entity.pdbx_description
1 polymer ?
#
loop_
_entity_poly.entity_id
_entity_poly.type
_entity_poly.pdbx_seq_one_letter_code
_entity_poly.pdbx_strand_id
1 'polypeptide(L)'
;MGRVRQAYDLTANEVEQLIQSLWPDAVFPVALWNRTHETFWRAFADARQAVYKMESPTLPQVDLSLKRFQTYLLAHDIMDFFRRLSLNIHVNVLKPGLTSILEESYEDMESIFSKEREFLFNSLDRLNTENIFEQYSPDSALFEKPVCSIPVSSYHFIAHIFVDTIMVDRDSAIRHLRHYPLRREVKGITRALVESVLRAAPPESAVADKAAVLPTCERSPQDGKLVFYVPGAIWEGRPDTAVRNAMKEKYPLAVIAYVLLYWCGPQKSEAGHKAPQGRKTHVGRLLAEKEYKDEKSYRNLMDMLLKEADAYSILKV
;
A
#
# COMPACT_ATOMS: atom_id res chain seq x y z
N MET A 1 -6.00 5.43 -5.29
CA MET A 1 -4.79 4.59 -5.13
C MET A 1 -4.59 3.64 -6.30
N GLY A 2 -5.67 3.08 -6.87
CA GLY A 2 -5.62 2.12 -7.98
C GLY A 2 -4.81 2.61 -9.18
N ARG A 3 -5.02 3.86 -9.61
CA ARG A 3 -4.22 4.46 -10.70
C ARG A 3 -2.73 4.57 -10.35
N VAL A 4 -2.37 4.95 -9.10
CA VAL A 4 -0.96 4.97 -8.66
C VAL A 4 -0.36 3.57 -8.71
N ARG A 5 -1.09 2.58 -8.20
CA ARG A 5 -0.71 1.17 -8.25
C ARG A 5 -0.48 0.70 -9.68
N GLN A 6 -1.37 1.02 -10.62
CA GLN A 6 -1.25 0.64 -12.02
C GLN A 6 -0.09 1.36 -12.73
N ALA A 7 0.13 2.65 -12.44
CA ALA A 7 1.16 3.46 -13.05
C ALA A 7 2.58 2.97 -12.71
N TYR A 8 2.79 2.57 -11.45
CA TYR A 8 4.09 2.14 -10.92
C TYR A 8 4.24 0.61 -10.80
N ASP A 9 3.18 -0.15 -11.12
CA ASP A 9 3.12 -1.61 -10.98
C ASP A 9 3.39 -2.08 -9.54
N LEU A 10 2.75 -1.42 -8.58
CA LEU A 10 2.96 -1.70 -7.15
C LEU A 10 2.25 -2.99 -6.72
N THR A 11 2.94 -3.78 -5.90
CA THR A 11 2.36 -4.91 -5.17
C THR A 11 1.39 -4.43 -4.09
N ALA A 12 0.53 -5.33 -3.59
CA ALA A 12 -0.41 -5.01 -2.51
C ALA A 12 0.31 -4.50 -1.24
N ASN A 13 1.48 -5.07 -0.93
CA ASN A 13 2.27 -4.67 0.24
C ASN A 13 2.87 -3.25 0.06
N GLU A 14 3.36 -2.92 -1.13
CA GLU A 14 3.89 -1.58 -1.43
C GLU A 14 2.79 -0.52 -1.41
N VAL A 15 1.59 -0.86 -1.88
CA VAL A 15 0.42 0.01 -1.78
C VAL A 15 0.07 0.28 -0.32
N GLU A 16 0.03 -0.75 0.52
CA GLU A 16 -0.24 -0.59 1.95
C GLU A 16 0.84 0.27 2.61
N GLN A 17 2.12 0.03 2.34
CA GLN A 17 3.22 0.84 2.86
C GLN A 17 3.12 2.30 2.43
N LEU A 18 2.74 2.56 1.18
CA LEU A 18 2.53 3.92 0.68
C LEU A 18 1.36 4.61 1.38
N ILE A 19 0.26 3.90 1.62
CA ILE A 19 -0.86 4.46 2.39
C ILE A 19 -0.41 4.80 3.82
N GLN A 20 0.33 3.91 4.48
CA GLN A 20 0.83 4.17 5.83
C GLN A 20 1.83 5.34 5.88
N SER A 21 2.64 5.55 4.83
CA SER A 21 3.62 6.63 4.79
C SER A 21 3.02 8.00 4.48
N LEU A 22 1.87 8.03 3.80
CA LEU A 22 1.12 9.24 3.49
C LEU A 22 0.08 9.60 4.58
N TRP A 23 -0.22 8.66 5.48
CA TRP A 23 -1.17 8.86 6.56
C TRP A 23 -0.61 9.80 7.64
N PRO A 24 -1.43 10.71 8.23
CA PRO A 24 -2.83 11.01 7.90
C PRO A 24 -3.02 12.12 6.86
N ASP A 25 -1.98 12.90 6.58
CA ASP A 25 -2.11 14.21 5.94
C ASP A 25 -2.39 14.16 4.42
N ALA A 26 -1.99 13.07 3.77
CA ALA A 26 -2.08 12.90 2.32
C ALA A 26 -2.97 11.70 1.90
N VAL A 27 -3.78 11.17 2.82
CA VAL A 27 -4.68 10.04 2.59
C VAL A 27 -6.11 10.42 2.95
N PHE A 28 -7.05 10.15 2.05
CA PHE A 28 -8.47 10.47 2.22
C PHE A 28 -9.30 9.19 1.99
N PRO A 29 -9.41 8.28 2.99
CA PRO A 29 -9.88 6.91 2.77
C PRO A 29 -11.30 6.82 2.21
N VAL A 30 -12.21 7.63 2.74
CA VAL A 30 -13.64 7.58 2.40
C VAL A 30 -14.05 8.69 1.44
N ALA A 31 -13.13 9.53 0.96
CA ALA A 31 -13.49 10.72 0.19
C ALA A 31 -14.16 10.39 -1.16
N LEU A 32 -13.67 9.38 -1.88
CA LEU A 32 -14.31 8.93 -3.13
C LEU A 32 -15.71 8.39 -2.86
N TRP A 33 -15.84 7.50 -1.87
CA TRP A 33 -17.12 6.94 -1.44
C TRP A 33 -18.11 8.02 -0.99
N ASN A 34 -17.64 9.04 -0.27
CA ASN A 34 -18.47 10.17 0.15
C ASN A 34 -18.97 10.99 -1.05
N ARG A 35 -18.10 11.32 -2.01
CA ARG A 35 -18.50 12.03 -3.23
C ARG A 35 -19.54 11.24 -4.02
N THR A 36 -19.36 9.93 -4.15
CA THR A 36 -20.33 9.05 -4.82
C THR A 36 -21.65 9.02 -4.05
N HIS A 37 -21.60 8.92 -2.72
CA HIS A 37 -22.80 8.94 -1.88
C HIS A 37 -23.57 10.26 -2.01
N GLU A 38 -22.90 11.41 -1.90
CA GLU A 38 -23.46 12.75 -2.15
C GLU A 38 -24.17 12.82 -3.52
N THR A 39 -23.48 12.38 -4.57
CA THR A 39 -23.89 12.60 -5.96
C THR A 39 -24.99 11.64 -6.41
N PHE A 40 -24.88 10.36 -6.06
CA PHE A 40 -25.72 9.30 -6.63
C PHE A 40 -26.74 8.75 -5.65
N TRP A 41 -26.40 8.61 -4.36
CA TRP A 41 -27.14 7.73 -3.46
C TRP A 41 -27.97 8.45 -2.39
N ARG A 42 -27.46 9.53 -1.80
CA ARG A 42 -28.09 10.16 -0.61
C ARG A 42 -29.54 10.55 -0.86
N ALA A 43 -29.84 11.25 -1.97
CA ALA A 43 -31.21 11.71 -2.24
C ALA A 43 -32.24 10.56 -2.25
N PHE A 44 -31.84 9.37 -2.72
CA PHE A 44 -32.70 8.19 -2.74
C PHE A 44 -32.79 7.52 -1.37
N ALA A 45 -31.69 7.48 -0.62
CA ALA A 45 -31.66 6.97 0.74
C ALA A 45 -32.53 7.84 1.68
N ASP A 46 -32.42 9.16 1.56
CA ASP A 46 -33.20 10.14 2.33
C ASP A 46 -34.70 10.05 2.00
N ALA A 47 -35.05 9.89 0.72
CA ALA A 47 -36.44 9.69 0.30
C ALA A 47 -37.04 8.41 0.93
N ARG A 48 -36.26 7.32 0.97
CA ARG A 48 -36.67 6.06 1.61
C ARG A 48 -36.80 6.20 3.12
N GLN A 49 -35.89 6.92 3.78
CA GLN A 49 -36.01 7.23 5.20
C GLN A 49 -37.25 8.07 5.50
N ALA A 50 -37.58 9.05 4.66
CA ALA A 50 -38.77 9.88 4.85
C ALA A 50 -40.06 9.07 4.77
N VAL A 51 -40.18 8.20 3.76
CA VAL A 51 -41.40 7.41 3.47
C VAL A 51 -41.53 6.20 4.39
N TYR A 52 -40.46 5.42 4.57
CA TYR A 52 -40.49 4.12 5.24
C TYR A 52 -39.84 4.11 6.62
N LYS A 53 -39.29 5.24 7.09
CA LYS A 53 -38.54 5.35 8.36
C LYS A 53 -37.36 4.39 8.48
N MET A 54 -36.85 3.89 7.35
CA MET A 54 -35.63 3.09 7.30
C MET A 54 -34.43 3.98 7.56
N GLU A 55 -33.56 3.60 8.50
CA GLU A 55 -32.33 4.33 8.79
C GLU A 55 -31.42 4.35 7.55
N SER A 56 -30.96 5.54 7.17
CA SER A 56 -30.00 5.71 6.08
C SER A 56 -28.61 5.28 6.56
N PRO A 57 -27.93 4.35 5.88
CA PRO A 57 -26.61 3.90 6.29
C PRO A 57 -25.62 5.06 6.18
N THR A 58 -24.77 5.20 7.19
CA THR A 58 -23.74 6.23 7.23
C THR A 58 -22.40 5.66 6.80
N LEU A 59 -21.62 6.48 6.09
CA LEU A 59 -20.23 6.12 5.77
C LEU A 59 -19.42 6.02 7.07
N PRO A 60 -18.45 5.09 7.14
CA PRO A 60 -17.63 4.93 8.32
C PRO A 60 -16.78 6.17 8.58
N GLN A 61 -16.67 6.52 9.87
CA GLN A 61 -15.85 7.63 10.33
C GLN A 61 -14.41 7.16 10.48
N VAL A 62 -13.47 8.01 10.07
CA VAL A 62 -12.04 7.70 10.16
C VAL A 62 -11.42 8.50 11.31
N ASP A 63 -10.83 7.79 12.27
CA ASP A 63 -10.12 8.42 13.37
C ASP A 63 -8.70 8.83 12.93
N LEU A 64 -8.53 10.13 12.70
CA LEU A 64 -7.27 10.74 12.30
C LEU A 64 -6.21 10.74 13.42
N SER A 65 -6.59 10.46 14.67
CA SER A 65 -5.65 10.38 15.80
C SER A 65 -4.85 9.09 15.84
N LEU A 66 -5.25 8.08 15.06
CA LEU A 66 -4.56 6.80 15.00
C LEU A 66 -3.17 6.93 14.37
N LYS A 67 -2.16 6.38 15.05
CA LYS A 67 -0.77 6.34 14.56
C LYS A 67 -0.59 5.51 13.28
N ARG A 68 -1.51 4.58 13.02
CA ARG A 68 -1.49 3.70 11.84
C ARG A 68 -2.89 3.59 11.30
N PHE A 69 -2.99 3.64 9.98
CA PHE A 69 -4.26 3.48 9.30
C PHE A 69 -4.64 1.99 9.24
N GLN A 70 -5.89 1.65 9.53
CA GLN A 70 -6.35 0.25 9.57
C GLN A 70 -7.14 -0.09 8.32
N THR A 71 -6.46 -0.17 7.17
CA THR A 71 -7.06 -0.37 5.83
C THR A 71 -8.04 -1.54 5.80
N TYR A 72 -7.67 -2.68 6.38
CA TYR A 72 -8.48 -3.89 6.37
C TYR A 72 -9.81 -3.74 7.13
N LEU A 73 -9.81 -3.09 8.30
CA LEU A 73 -11.05 -2.91 9.07
C LEU A 73 -11.99 -1.95 8.35
N LEU A 74 -11.46 -0.84 7.85
CA LEU A 74 -12.27 0.14 7.13
C LEU A 74 -12.84 -0.43 5.82
N ALA A 75 -12.14 -1.36 5.16
CA ALA A 75 -12.64 -2.07 3.99
C ALA A 75 -13.93 -2.87 4.30
N HIS A 76 -13.98 -3.52 5.47
CA HIS A 76 -15.17 -4.24 5.93
C HIS A 76 -16.30 -3.29 6.30
N ASP A 77 -16.00 -2.15 6.92
CA ASP A 77 -17.02 -1.14 7.23
C ASP A 77 -17.64 -0.55 5.95
N ILE A 78 -16.84 -0.31 4.92
CA ILE A 78 -17.31 0.14 3.61
C ILE A 78 -18.16 -0.94 2.92
N MET A 79 -17.76 -2.21 3.02
CA MET A 79 -18.55 -3.33 2.53
C MET A 79 -19.92 -3.40 3.24
N ASP A 80 -19.96 -3.26 4.57
CA ASP A 80 -21.22 -3.28 5.32
C ASP A 80 -22.09 -2.07 5.01
N PHE A 81 -21.49 -0.87 4.87
CA PHE A 81 -22.16 0.33 4.39
C PHE A 81 -22.84 0.08 3.04
N PHE A 82 -22.09 -0.41 2.05
CA PHE A 82 -22.62 -0.64 0.70
C PHE A 82 -23.73 -1.71 0.70
N ARG A 83 -23.57 -2.77 1.50
CA ARG A 83 -24.58 -3.82 1.68
C ARG A 83 -25.88 -3.29 2.28
N ARG A 84 -25.81 -2.42 3.30
CA ARG A 84 -27.01 -1.80 3.87
C ARG A 84 -27.65 -0.85 2.87
N LEU A 85 -26.84 -0.08 2.15
CA LEU A 85 -27.31 0.86 1.14
C LEU A 85 -28.04 0.13 0.02
N SER A 86 -27.52 -0.99 -0.48
CA SER A 86 -28.12 -1.76 -1.56
C SER A 86 -29.48 -2.36 -1.21
N LEU A 87 -29.78 -2.54 0.07
CA LEU A 87 -31.10 -2.97 0.55
C LEU A 87 -32.08 -1.80 0.71
N ASN A 88 -31.58 -0.56 0.79
CA ASN A 88 -32.40 0.63 0.96
C ASN A 88 -32.75 1.31 -0.38
N ILE A 89 -31.85 1.29 -1.36
CA ILE A 89 -32.04 2.01 -2.64
C ILE A 89 -32.12 1.06 -3.84
N HIS A 90 -32.73 1.54 -4.92
CA HIS A 90 -32.94 0.74 -6.13
C HIS A 90 -31.64 0.50 -6.91
N VAL A 91 -31.55 -0.66 -7.56
CA VAL A 91 -30.35 -1.10 -8.31
C VAL A 91 -29.95 -0.12 -9.42
N ASN A 92 -30.93 0.50 -10.08
CA ASN A 92 -30.73 1.52 -11.14
C ASN A 92 -29.97 2.76 -10.68
N VAL A 93 -29.95 3.04 -9.38
CA VAL A 93 -29.20 4.15 -8.78
C VAL A 93 -27.89 3.65 -8.16
N LEU A 94 -27.93 2.47 -7.56
CA LEU A 94 -26.77 1.84 -6.94
C LEU A 94 -25.65 1.58 -7.98
N LYS A 95 -26.00 0.99 -9.12
CA LYS A 95 -25.06 0.57 -10.17
C LYS A 95 -24.26 1.76 -10.75
N PRO A 96 -24.87 2.87 -11.18
CA PRO A 96 -24.12 4.04 -11.64
C PRO A 96 -23.12 4.60 -10.60
N GLY A 97 -23.49 4.63 -9.32
CA GLY A 97 -22.57 5.10 -8.28
C GLY A 97 -21.35 4.19 -8.13
N LEU A 98 -21.54 2.87 -8.13
CA LEU A 98 -20.42 1.92 -8.07
C LEU A 98 -19.56 2.01 -9.34
N THR A 99 -20.17 2.15 -10.52
CA THR A 99 -19.47 2.39 -11.78
C THR A 99 -18.58 3.63 -11.69
N SER A 100 -19.08 4.74 -11.17
CA SER A 100 -18.30 5.97 -10.97
C SER A 100 -17.08 5.76 -10.06
N ILE A 101 -17.21 4.97 -8.99
CA ILE A 101 -16.07 4.63 -8.12
C ILE A 101 -15.00 3.85 -8.90
N LEU A 102 -15.41 2.88 -9.72
CA LEU A 102 -14.50 2.05 -10.50
C LEU A 102 -13.79 2.85 -11.59
N GLU A 103 -14.52 3.70 -12.33
CA GLU A 103 -13.97 4.61 -13.35
C GLU A 103 -12.93 5.57 -12.75
N GLU A 104 -13.14 6.02 -11.52
CA GLU A 104 -12.18 6.89 -10.84
C GLU A 104 -10.95 6.14 -10.30
N SER A 105 -11.07 4.83 -10.10
CA SER A 105 -10.02 4.01 -9.47
C SER A 105 -9.14 3.26 -10.47
N TYR A 106 -9.68 2.89 -11.64
CA TYR A 106 -9.04 2.00 -12.61
C TYR A 106 -9.13 2.55 -14.04
N GLU A 107 -8.14 2.24 -14.88
CA GLU A 107 -8.23 2.49 -16.33
C GLU A 107 -9.20 1.56 -17.04
N ASP A 108 -9.13 0.26 -16.73
CA ASP A 108 -10.08 -0.75 -17.20
C ASP A 108 -10.92 -1.23 -16.02
N MET A 109 -12.17 -0.80 -15.97
CA MET A 109 -13.12 -1.23 -14.94
C MET A 109 -13.84 -2.54 -15.29
N GLU A 110 -13.88 -2.93 -16.55
CA GLU A 110 -14.70 -4.07 -17.00
C GLU A 110 -14.15 -5.39 -16.44
N SER A 111 -12.83 -5.52 -16.35
CA SER A 111 -12.17 -6.70 -15.81
C SER A 111 -12.26 -6.81 -14.27
N ILE A 112 -12.63 -5.75 -13.55
CA ILE A 112 -12.61 -5.71 -12.10
C ILE A 112 -13.83 -6.46 -11.54
N PHE A 113 -13.62 -7.67 -11.01
CA PHE A 113 -14.65 -8.51 -10.36
C PHE A 113 -15.98 -8.59 -11.15
N SER A 114 -15.89 -8.75 -12.47
CA SER A 114 -17.06 -8.67 -13.37
C SER A 114 -18.15 -9.66 -13.00
N LYS A 115 -17.78 -10.91 -12.70
CA LYS A 115 -18.71 -11.98 -12.34
C LYS A 115 -19.40 -11.70 -11.01
N GLU A 116 -18.65 -11.25 -10.00
CA GLU A 116 -19.17 -10.92 -8.68
C GLU A 116 -20.10 -9.72 -8.74
N ARG A 117 -19.73 -8.68 -9.51
CA ARG A 117 -20.59 -7.50 -9.76
C ARG A 117 -21.89 -7.90 -10.47
N GLU A 118 -21.79 -8.67 -11.54
CA GLU A 118 -22.96 -9.14 -12.29
C GLU A 118 -23.89 -9.98 -11.41
N PHE A 119 -23.33 -10.94 -10.67
CA PHE A 119 -24.10 -11.75 -9.71
C PHE A 119 -24.84 -10.88 -8.68
N LEU A 120 -24.14 -9.90 -8.08
CA LEU A 120 -24.74 -9.03 -7.07
C LEU A 120 -25.89 -8.21 -7.66
N PHE A 121 -25.67 -7.53 -8.80
CA PHE A 121 -26.68 -6.67 -9.39
C PHE A 121 -27.88 -7.44 -9.93
N ASN A 122 -27.68 -8.61 -10.53
CA ASN A 122 -28.78 -9.48 -10.95
C ASN A 122 -29.59 -9.97 -9.74
N SER A 123 -28.94 -10.27 -8.61
CA SER A 123 -29.63 -10.67 -7.39
C SER A 123 -30.42 -9.52 -6.76
N LEU A 124 -29.89 -8.29 -6.77
CA LEU A 124 -30.58 -7.10 -6.30
C LEU A 124 -31.78 -6.73 -7.19
N ASP A 125 -31.66 -6.88 -8.50
CA ASP A 125 -32.76 -6.64 -9.43
C ASP A 125 -33.89 -7.65 -9.21
N ARG A 126 -33.54 -8.93 -9.03
CA ARG A 126 -34.49 -9.99 -8.72
C ARG A 126 -35.24 -9.74 -7.42
N LEU A 127 -34.56 -9.29 -6.37
CA LEU A 127 -35.19 -8.91 -5.10
C LEU A 127 -36.18 -7.75 -5.23
N ASN A 128 -35.97 -6.84 -6.18
CA ASN A 128 -36.85 -5.70 -6.39
C ASN A 128 -38.05 -6.00 -7.29
N THR A 129 -37.97 -7.03 -8.14
CA THR A 129 -38.95 -7.32 -9.19
C THR A 129 -39.80 -8.55 -8.92
N GLU A 130 -39.25 -9.59 -8.29
CA GLU A 130 -39.98 -10.83 -8.00
C GLU A 130 -40.76 -10.73 -6.68
N ASN A 131 -41.96 -11.30 -6.65
CA ASN A 131 -42.69 -11.48 -5.41
C ASN A 131 -42.04 -12.59 -4.57
N ILE A 132 -41.16 -12.19 -3.65
CA ILE A 132 -40.41 -13.10 -2.78
C ILE A 132 -41.28 -13.99 -1.89
N PHE A 133 -42.59 -13.79 -1.79
CA PHE A 133 -43.46 -14.73 -1.06
C PHE A 133 -43.82 -15.94 -1.92
N GLU A 134 -43.78 -15.82 -3.24
CA GLU A 134 -44.12 -16.91 -4.16
C GLU A 134 -43.12 -18.06 -4.12
N GLN A 135 -41.88 -17.83 -3.70
CA GLN A 135 -40.88 -18.90 -3.52
C GLN A 135 -41.26 -19.91 -2.41
N TYR A 136 -42.25 -19.59 -1.57
CA TYR A 136 -42.80 -20.51 -0.57
C TYR A 136 -44.08 -21.20 -1.04
N SER A 137 -44.60 -20.85 -2.22
CA SER A 137 -45.82 -21.42 -2.78
C SER A 137 -45.47 -22.61 -3.69
N PRO A 138 -45.95 -23.84 -3.41
CA PRO A 138 -45.66 -25.03 -4.23
C PRO A 138 -46.07 -24.89 -5.70
N ASP A 139 -47.05 -24.02 -5.99
CA ASP A 139 -47.59 -23.81 -7.33
C ASP A 139 -46.85 -22.72 -8.12
N SER A 140 -45.87 -22.03 -7.50
CA SER A 140 -45.11 -20.98 -8.17
C SER A 140 -43.92 -21.54 -8.93
N ALA A 141 -43.64 -20.97 -10.10
CA ALA A 141 -42.39 -21.20 -10.83
C ALA A 141 -41.13 -20.75 -10.06
N LEU A 142 -41.29 -20.00 -8.97
CA LEU A 142 -40.21 -19.59 -8.06
C LEU A 142 -39.96 -20.59 -6.92
N PHE A 143 -40.82 -21.60 -6.73
CA PHE A 143 -40.70 -22.58 -5.64
C PHE A 143 -39.42 -23.41 -5.71
N GLU A 144 -39.01 -23.79 -6.93
CA GLU A 144 -37.77 -24.54 -7.15
C GLU A 144 -36.52 -23.65 -7.23
N LYS A 145 -36.69 -22.31 -7.23
CA LYS A 145 -35.55 -21.39 -7.26
C LYS A 145 -34.92 -21.28 -5.85
N PRO A 146 -33.59 -21.08 -5.77
CA PRO A 146 -32.93 -20.82 -4.49
C PRO A 146 -33.55 -19.61 -3.79
N VAL A 147 -33.69 -19.68 -2.46
CA VAL A 147 -34.22 -18.61 -1.62
C VAL A 147 -33.61 -17.27 -2.02
N CYS A 148 -34.46 -16.30 -2.35
CA CYS A 148 -34.09 -14.95 -2.76
C CYS A 148 -33.46 -14.23 -1.56
N SER A 149 -32.18 -14.50 -1.36
CA SER A 149 -31.32 -13.90 -0.34
C SER A 149 -29.97 -13.63 -0.98
N ILE A 150 -29.33 -12.51 -0.59
CA ILE A 150 -27.99 -12.18 -1.07
C ILE A 150 -27.03 -12.52 0.06
N PRO A 151 -26.17 -13.55 -0.10
CA PRO A 151 -25.13 -13.86 0.86
C PRO A 151 -24.23 -12.65 1.12
N VAL A 152 -23.78 -12.48 2.35
CA VAL A 152 -22.79 -11.43 2.70
C VAL A 152 -21.54 -11.55 1.81
N SER A 153 -21.18 -12.78 1.44
CA SER A 153 -20.03 -13.04 0.59
C SER A 153 -20.13 -12.43 -0.81
N SER A 154 -21.33 -12.15 -1.30
CA SER A 154 -21.55 -11.47 -2.59
C SER A 154 -21.06 -10.03 -2.61
N TYR A 155 -20.77 -9.45 -1.44
CA TYR A 155 -20.24 -8.10 -1.29
C TYR A 155 -18.72 -8.07 -1.05
N HIS A 156 -18.03 -9.21 -0.91
CA HIS A 156 -16.61 -9.24 -0.55
C HIS A 156 -15.72 -8.44 -1.51
N PHE A 157 -16.06 -8.41 -2.80
CA PHE A 157 -15.29 -7.65 -3.77
C PHE A 157 -15.23 -6.14 -3.42
N ILE A 158 -16.23 -5.60 -2.72
CA ILE A 158 -16.22 -4.20 -2.23
C ILE A 158 -15.06 -3.97 -1.26
N ALA A 159 -14.84 -4.90 -0.33
CA ALA A 159 -13.69 -4.82 0.58
C ALA A 159 -12.36 -4.97 -0.19
N HIS A 160 -12.32 -5.80 -1.23
CA HIS A 160 -11.11 -5.99 -2.05
C HIS A 160 -10.74 -4.77 -2.88
N ILE A 161 -11.71 -4.08 -3.49
CA ILE A 161 -11.44 -2.87 -4.28
C ILE A 161 -11.13 -1.66 -3.38
N PHE A 162 -11.53 -1.69 -2.10
CA PHE A 162 -11.45 -0.53 -1.21
C PHE A 162 -10.07 0.12 -1.20
N VAL A 163 -9.00 -0.67 -1.09
CA VAL A 163 -7.62 -0.14 -1.06
C VAL A 163 -7.29 0.70 -2.29
N ASP A 164 -7.78 0.31 -3.46
CA ASP A 164 -7.53 1.03 -4.70
C ASP A 164 -8.41 2.30 -4.80
N THR A 165 -9.60 2.29 -4.17
CA THR A 165 -10.51 3.44 -4.10
C THR A 165 -10.06 4.54 -3.14
N ILE A 166 -9.09 4.28 -2.25
CA ILE A 166 -8.56 5.27 -1.33
C ILE A 166 -7.96 6.44 -2.12
N MET A 167 -8.42 7.65 -1.86
CA MET A 167 -7.86 8.85 -2.46
C MET A 167 -6.58 9.24 -1.73
N VAL A 168 -5.57 9.71 -2.48
CA VAL A 168 -4.31 10.22 -1.93
C VAL A 168 -3.93 11.52 -2.63
N ASP A 169 -3.15 12.35 -1.94
CA ASP A 169 -2.51 13.48 -2.60
C ASP A 169 -1.51 12.95 -3.64
N ARG A 170 -1.80 13.28 -4.90
CA ARG A 170 -1.07 12.74 -6.04
C ARG A 170 0.40 13.12 -6.00
N ASP A 171 0.70 14.37 -5.67
CA ASP A 171 2.06 14.87 -5.72
C ASP A 171 2.89 14.27 -4.56
N SER A 172 2.30 14.12 -3.37
CA SER A 172 2.92 13.43 -2.23
C SER A 172 3.20 11.96 -2.54
N ALA A 173 2.26 11.26 -3.18
CA ALA A 173 2.47 9.88 -3.63
C ALA A 173 3.63 9.78 -4.65
N ILE A 174 3.66 10.67 -5.66
CA ILE A 174 4.76 10.71 -6.64
C ILE A 174 6.11 11.00 -5.98
N ARG A 175 6.16 11.95 -5.04
CA ARG A 175 7.40 12.27 -4.28
C ARG A 175 7.89 11.08 -3.46
N HIS A 176 6.98 10.34 -2.83
CA HIS A 176 7.32 9.13 -2.08
C HIS A 176 7.89 8.04 -3.02
N LEU A 177 7.29 7.90 -4.20
CA LEU A 177 7.68 6.93 -5.22
C LEU A 177 8.83 7.40 -6.14
N ARG A 178 9.59 8.44 -5.77
CA ARG A 178 10.67 9.00 -6.61
C ARG A 178 11.73 8.00 -7.09
N HIS A 179 11.91 6.91 -6.33
CA HIS A 179 12.87 5.84 -6.64
C HIS A 179 12.23 4.66 -7.39
N TYR A 180 10.93 4.72 -7.67
CA TYR A 180 10.21 3.73 -8.46
C TYR A 180 10.13 4.18 -9.93
N PRO A 181 10.40 3.29 -10.89
CA PRO A 181 10.21 3.60 -12.29
C PRO A 181 8.71 3.73 -12.60
N LEU A 182 8.33 4.79 -13.31
CA LEU A 182 7.00 4.87 -13.93
C LEU A 182 6.90 3.80 -15.03
N ARG A 183 5.98 2.85 -14.88
CA ARG A 183 5.82 1.71 -15.79
C ARG A 183 4.87 2.01 -16.94
N ARG A 184 3.80 2.74 -16.67
CA ARG A 184 2.81 3.15 -17.67
C ARG A 184 2.19 4.49 -17.27
N GLU A 185 1.74 5.25 -18.26
CA GLU A 185 0.90 6.42 -18.02
C GLU A 185 -0.55 5.99 -17.81
N VAL A 186 -1.23 6.67 -16.90
CA VAL A 186 -2.66 6.48 -16.62
C VAL A 186 -3.30 7.85 -16.42
N LYS A 187 -4.63 7.93 -16.43
CA LYS A 187 -5.37 9.17 -16.27
C LYS A 187 -4.97 9.88 -14.97
N GLY A 188 -4.38 11.06 -15.15
CA GLY A 188 -3.91 11.91 -14.06
C GLY A 188 -2.48 11.65 -13.59
N ILE A 189 -1.77 10.64 -14.13
CA ILE A 189 -0.34 10.36 -13.87
C ILE A 189 0.39 10.15 -15.20
N THR A 190 0.99 11.23 -15.70
CA THR A 190 1.81 11.22 -16.93
C THR A 190 3.28 11.39 -16.58
N ARG A 191 4.18 11.01 -17.50
CA ARG A 191 5.62 11.19 -17.32
C ARG A 191 6.00 12.65 -17.12
N ALA A 192 5.39 13.55 -17.90
CA ALA A 192 5.60 14.99 -17.77
C ALA A 192 5.22 15.52 -16.37
N LEU A 193 4.10 15.04 -15.82
CA LEU A 193 3.69 15.38 -14.46
C LEU A 193 4.70 14.84 -13.44
N VAL A 194 5.08 13.56 -13.55
CA VAL A 194 6.03 12.93 -12.62
C VAL A 194 7.35 13.69 -12.61
N GLU A 195 7.90 13.99 -13.79
CA GLU A 195 9.13 14.78 -13.90
C GLU A 195 8.96 16.19 -13.31
N SER A 196 7.82 16.85 -13.53
CA SER A 196 7.52 18.17 -12.95
C SER A 196 7.48 18.14 -11.42
N VAL A 197 6.77 17.16 -10.84
CA VAL A 197 6.63 17.03 -9.38
C VAL A 197 7.98 16.73 -8.72
N LEU A 198 8.79 15.87 -9.34
CA LEU A 198 10.11 15.51 -8.83
C LEU A 198 11.13 16.67 -8.97
N ARG A 199 11.03 17.49 -10.01
CA ARG A 199 11.85 18.71 -10.16
C ARG A 199 11.46 19.82 -9.19
N ALA A 200 10.17 19.93 -8.85
CA ALA A 200 9.66 20.93 -7.91
C ALA A 200 9.95 20.58 -6.44
N ALA A 201 10.35 19.33 -6.15
CA ALA A 201 10.79 18.97 -4.82
C ALA A 201 12.13 19.66 -4.51
N PRO A 202 12.29 20.29 -3.33
CA PRO A 202 13.58 20.83 -2.93
C PRO A 202 14.67 19.75 -3.02
N PRO A 203 15.89 20.08 -3.48
CA PRO A 203 17.02 19.17 -3.31
C PRO A 203 17.10 18.76 -1.83
N GLU A 204 17.48 17.51 -1.57
CA GLU A 204 17.47 16.86 -0.24
C GLU A 204 18.21 17.64 0.88
N SER A 205 18.85 18.77 0.57
CA SER A 205 19.53 19.65 1.50
C SER A 205 18.62 20.55 2.36
N ALA A 206 17.29 20.60 2.12
CA ALA A 206 16.42 21.58 2.80
C ALA A 206 15.48 21.02 3.88
N VAL A 207 15.37 19.69 4.05
CA VAL A 207 14.48 19.08 5.09
C VAL A 207 15.29 18.41 6.21
N ALA A 208 16.62 18.43 6.13
CA ALA A 208 17.52 17.87 7.13
C ALA A 208 17.99 18.89 8.19
N ASP A 209 17.22 19.94 8.48
CA ASP A 209 17.68 21.01 9.40
C ASP A 209 16.85 21.15 10.69
N LYS A 210 15.98 20.17 11.02
CA LYS A 210 15.28 20.13 12.32
C LYS A 210 15.13 18.73 12.94
N ALA A 211 16.11 17.87 12.75
CA ALA A 211 16.40 16.82 13.72
C ALA A 211 17.85 17.01 14.11
N ALA A 212 18.14 17.09 15.41
CA ALA A 212 19.49 17.25 15.93
C ALA A 212 20.45 16.35 15.14
N VAL A 213 21.36 16.97 14.38
CA VAL A 213 22.36 16.27 13.59
C VAL A 213 23.27 15.57 14.58
N LEU A 214 22.93 14.34 14.95
CA LEU A 214 23.88 13.42 15.55
C LEU A 214 25.01 13.27 14.52
N PRO A 215 26.26 13.65 14.87
CA PRO A 215 27.37 13.52 13.96
C PRO A 215 27.43 12.08 13.44
N THR A 216 27.56 11.92 12.13
CA THR A 216 27.68 10.59 11.49
C THR A 216 28.84 9.77 12.05
N CYS A 217 29.82 10.46 12.65
CA CYS A 217 30.95 9.86 13.35
C CYS A 217 31.30 10.67 14.61
N GLU A 218 31.35 10.01 15.77
CA GLU A 218 31.91 10.57 17.01
C GLU A 218 33.05 9.70 17.53
N ARG A 219 33.90 10.24 18.40
CA ARG A 219 34.95 9.46 19.06
C ARG A 219 34.42 8.99 20.42
N SER A 220 34.43 7.69 20.67
CA SER A 220 33.97 7.13 21.94
C SER A 220 34.73 7.76 23.11
N PRO A 221 34.05 8.31 24.13
CA PRO A 221 34.70 8.87 25.32
C PRO A 221 35.45 7.84 26.16
N GLN A 222 35.13 6.55 26.00
CA GLN A 222 35.66 5.45 26.82
C GLN A 222 36.86 4.76 26.17
N ASP A 223 36.77 4.46 24.87
CA ASP A 223 37.75 3.60 24.17
C ASP A 223 38.45 4.28 22.97
N GLY A 224 38.10 5.54 22.66
CA GLY A 224 38.68 6.28 21.53
C GLY A 224 38.34 5.76 20.12
N LYS A 225 37.55 4.68 20.02
CA LYS A 225 37.02 4.11 18.76
C LYS A 225 36.06 5.08 18.07
N LEU A 226 36.04 5.03 16.73
CA LEU A 226 35.07 5.78 15.93
C LEU A 226 33.68 5.13 16.06
N VAL A 227 32.71 5.91 16.53
CA VAL A 227 31.32 5.51 16.69
C VAL A 227 30.56 5.98 15.46
N PHE A 228 29.91 5.07 14.75
CA PHE A 228 29.07 5.37 13.59
C PHE A 228 27.61 5.13 13.94
N TYR A 229 26.81 6.19 13.82
CA TYR A 229 25.36 6.14 14.00
C TYR A 229 24.70 5.93 12.64
N VAL A 230 23.97 4.82 12.49
CA VAL A 230 23.32 4.44 11.24
C VAL A 230 21.79 4.44 11.45
N PRO A 231 21.08 5.45 10.91
CA PRO A 231 19.63 5.55 11.02
C PRO A 231 18.89 4.36 10.39
N GLY A 232 17.86 3.84 11.07
CA GLY A 232 16.97 2.78 10.57
C GLY A 232 16.44 3.04 9.15
N ALA A 233 16.10 4.30 8.86
CA ALA A 233 15.57 4.73 7.57
C ALA A 233 16.46 4.40 6.35
N ILE A 234 17.76 4.18 6.57
CA ILE A 234 18.75 3.90 5.50
C ILE A 234 18.76 2.42 5.09
N TRP A 235 18.44 1.50 6.01
CA TRP A 235 18.69 0.08 5.83
C TRP A 235 17.49 -0.83 6.09
N GLU A 236 16.53 -0.41 6.91
CA GLU A 236 15.39 -1.23 7.30
C GLU A 236 14.43 -1.46 6.13
N GLY A 237 14.20 -2.73 5.78
CA GLY A 237 13.29 -3.14 4.70
C GLY A 237 13.73 -2.78 3.28
N ARG A 238 14.93 -2.21 3.09
CA ARG A 238 15.45 -1.81 1.78
C ARG A 238 16.32 -2.90 1.13
N PRO A 239 16.34 -2.99 -0.21
CA PRO A 239 17.22 -3.93 -0.90
C PRO A 239 18.70 -3.52 -0.75
N ASP A 240 19.60 -4.50 -0.70
CA ASP A 240 21.03 -4.31 -0.43
C ASP A 240 21.68 -3.23 -1.33
N THR A 241 21.31 -3.16 -2.61
CA THR A 241 21.81 -2.16 -3.56
C THR A 241 21.41 -0.73 -3.17
N ALA A 242 20.19 -0.54 -2.68
CA ALA A 242 19.71 0.75 -2.21
C ALA A 242 20.40 1.17 -0.92
N VAL A 243 20.61 0.23 0.02
CA VAL A 243 21.35 0.49 1.26
C VAL A 243 22.78 0.88 0.97
N ARG A 244 23.48 0.13 0.10
CA ARG A 244 24.83 0.48 -0.36
C ARG A 244 24.89 1.89 -0.94
N ASN A 245 23.98 2.22 -1.87
CA ASN A 245 23.98 3.51 -2.55
C ASN A 245 23.64 4.67 -1.60
N ALA A 246 22.79 4.46 -0.60
CA ALA A 246 22.47 5.48 0.39
C ALA A 246 23.62 5.71 1.38
N MET A 247 24.40 4.67 1.69
CA MET A 247 25.50 4.79 2.65
C MET A 247 26.84 5.21 2.03
N LYS A 248 27.09 4.94 0.74
CA LYS A 248 28.40 5.13 0.09
C LYS A 248 28.99 6.55 0.21
N GLU A 249 28.15 7.57 0.35
CA GLU A 249 28.62 8.96 0.43
C GLU A 249 29.02 9.38 1.85
N LYS A 250 28.45 8.73 2.88
CA LYS A 250 28.58 9.16 4.28
C LYS A 250 29.31 8.16 5.18
N TYR A 251 29.48 6.92 4.74
CA TYR A 251 30.02 5.85 5.58
C TYR A 251 31.18 5.12 4.89
N PRO A 252 32.23 4.72 5.64
CA PRO A 252 33.28 3.84 5.13
C PRO A 252 32.73 2.50 4.66
N LEU A 253 33.39 1.89 3.67
CA LEU A 253 33.01 0.58 3.13
C LEU A 253 32.90 -0.50 4.22
N ALA A 254 33.73 -0.46 5.26
CA ALA A 254 33.67 -1.38 6.40
C ALA A 254 32.34 -1.29 7.17
N VAL A 255 31.83 -0.07 7.40
CA VAL A 255 30.52 0.14 8.06
C VAL A 255 29.39 -0.35 7.16
N ILE A 256 29.46 -0.08 5.86
CA ILE A 256 28.47 -0.54 4.87
C ILE A 256 28.44 -2.07 4.82
N ALA A 257 29.61 -2.72 4.81
CA ALA A 257 29.75 -4.17 4.82
C ALA A 257 29.12 -4.79 6.06
N TYR A 258 29.35 -4.19 7.24
CA TYR A 258 28.75 -4.64 8.49
C TYR A 258 27.22 -4.57 8.44
N VAL A 259 26.65 -3.43 8.03
CA VAL A 259 25.20 -3.22 7.95
C VAL A 259 24.54 -4.20 6.98
N LEU A 260 25.08 -4.34 5.76
CA LEU A 260 24.54 -5.23 4.74
C LEU A 260 24.56 -6.71 5.15
N LEU A 261 25.61 -7.12 5.87
CA LEU A 261 25.78 -8.50 6.30
C LEU A 261 24.88 -8.83 7.51
N TYR A 262 24.85 -7.96 8.52
CA TYR A 262 24.23 -8.28 9.81
C TYR A 262 22.82 -7.71 9.99
N TRP A 263 22.45 -6.63 9.28
CA TRP A 263 21.17 -5.95 9.50
C TRP A 263 20.19 -6.09 8.34
N CYS A 264 20.68 -6.13 7.09
CA CYS A 264 19.84 -6.29 5.89
C CYS A 264 19.59 -7.75 5.50
N GLY A 265 20.26 -8.72 6.13
CA GLY A 265 20.09 -10.15 5.85
C GLY A 265 18.81 -10.75 6.46
N PRO A 266 18.29 -11.86 5.92
CA PRO A 266 17.12 -12.53 6.49
C PRO A 266 17.40 -12.92 7.95
N GLN A 267 16.53 -12.48 8.86
CA GLN A 267 16.55 -12.96 10.25
C GLN A 267 16.40 -14.48 10.24
N LYS A 268 17.37 -15.18 10.83
CA LYS A 268 17.42 -16.63 11.07
C LYS A 268 16.23 -17.41 10.51
N SER A 269 16.34 -17.89 9.27
CA SER A 269 15.44 -18.92 8.77
C SER A 269 15.77 -20.24 9.47
N GLU A 270 14.87 -20.68 10.36
CA GLU A 270 14.73 -22.07 10.80
C GLU A 270 14.35 -22.94 9.58
N ALA A 271 15.31 -23.21 8.69
CA ALA A 271 15.30 -24.31 7.72
C ALA A 271 16.53 -24.21 6.81
N GLY A 272 17.36 -25.25 6.83
CA GLY A 272 18.05 -25.78 5.64
C GLY A 272 19.04 -24.88 4.89
N HIS A 273 20.32 -24.98 5.24
CA HIS A 273 21.46 -24.98 4.31
C HIS A 273 21.57 -23.89 3.22
N LYS A 274 21.48 -22.59 3.56
CA LYS A 274 22.30 -21.57 2.89
C LYS A 274 23.27 -20.96 3.89
N ALA A 275 24.49 -21.48 3.89
CA ALA A 275 25.54 -21.09 4.82
C ALA A 275 25.77 -19.55 4.85
N PRO A 276 26.23 -18.99 5.98
CA PRO A 276 26.69 -17.58 6.08
C PRO A 276 27.72 -17.19 4.99
N GLN A 277 28.34 -18.20 4.38
CA GLN A 277 29.28 -18.10 3.27
C GLN A 277 28.67 -17.52 1.98
N GLY A 278 27.41 -17.86 1.63
CA GLY A 278 26.77 -17.35 0.41
C GLY A 278 26.42 -15.86 0.49
N ARG A 279 26.01 -15.39 1.68
CA ARG A 279 25.72 -13.98 1.95
C ARG A 279 26.99 -13.12 1.90
N LYS A 280 28.09 -13.60 2.47
CA LYS A 280 29.40 -12.92 2.36
C LYS A 280 29.83 -12.76 0.90
N THR A 281 29.68 -13.78 0.07
CA THR A 281 29.99 -13.67 -1.37
C THR A 281 29.08 -12.66 -2.08
N HIS A 282 27.78 -12.65 -1.77
CA HIS A 282 26.83 -11.68 -2.36
C HIS A 282 27.16 -10.23 -1.99
N VAL A 283 27.35 -9.95 -0.70
CA VAL A 283 27.69 -8.59 -0.24
C VAL A 283 29.09 -8.18 -0.74
N GLY A 284 30.04 -9.11 -0.78
CA GLY A 284 31.36 -8.89 -1.35
C GLY A 284 31.29 -8.51 -2.84
N ARG A 285 30.41 -9.17 -3.63
CA ARG A 285 30.16 -8.78 -5.03
C ARG A 285 29.57 -7.38 -5.15
N LEU A 286 28.68 -7.01 -4.24
CA LEU A 286 28.04 -5.70 -4.24
C LEU A 286 29.02 -4.56 -3.92
N LEU A 287 30.03 -4.84 -3.08
CA LEU A 287 31.00 -3.85 -2.62
C LEU A 287 32.29 -3.82 -3.44
N ALA A 288 32.59 -4.86 -4.20
CA ALA A 288 33.79 -4.91 -5.02
C ALA A 288 33.78 -3.82 -6.11
N GLU A 289 34.90 -3.11 -6.26
CA GLU A 289 35.09 -2.13 -7.34
C GLU A 289 35.30 -2.80 -8.71
N LYS A 290 35.71 -4.07 -8.71
CA LYS A 290 35.98 -4.87 -9.90
C LYS A 290 35.42 -6.28 -9.75
N GLU A 291 35.09 -6.90 -10.88
CA GLU A 291 34.71 -8.31 -10.88
C GLU A 291 35.93 -9.21 -10.64
N TYR A 292 35.85 -10.02 -9.58
CA TYR A 292 36.79 -11.12 -9.34
C TYR A 292 36.35 -12.38 -10.06
N LYS A 293 37.33 -13.17 -10.52
CA LYS A 293 37.12 -14.43 -11.24
C LYS A 293 36.63 -15.58 -10.33
N ASP A 294 36.83 -15.46 -9.03
CA ASP A 294 36.54 -16.53 -8.06
C ASP A 294 35.74 -16.02 -6.84
N GLU A 295 34.90 -16.89 -6.27
CA GLU A 295 34.06 -16.57 -5.11
C GLU A 295 34.84 -16.39 -3.80
N LYS A 296 36.08 -16.88 -3.73
CA LYS A 296 36.93 -16.74 -2.54
C LYS A 296 37.42 -15.30 -2.40
N SER A 297 37.73 -14.62 -3.49
CA SER A 297 38.15 -13.21 -3.51
C SER A 297 37.09 -12.27 -2.91
N TYR A 298 35.81 -12.44 -3.25
CA TYR A 298 34.73 -11.64 -2.64
C TYR A 298 34.57 -11.89 -1.14
N ARG A 299 34.80 -13.12 -0.68
CA ARG A 299 34.78 -13.46 0.75
C ARG A 299 35.96 -12.84 1.50
N ASN A 300 37.15 -12.91 0.93
CA ASN A 300 38.35 -12.29 1.51
C ASN A 300 38.18 -10.77 1.64
N LEU A 301 37.55 -10.12 0.65
CA LEU A 301 37.19 -8.70 0.72
C LEU A 301 36.26 -8.43 1.92
N MET A 302 35.21 -9.23 2.09
CA MET A 302 34.31 -9.10 3.24
C MET A 302 35.02 -9.34 4.57
N ASP A 303 35.88 -10.36 4.66
CA ASP A 303 36.60 -10.65 5.90
C ASP A 303 37.58 -9.52 6.27
N MET A 304 38.20 -8.87 5.28
CA MET A 304 39.00 -7.65 5.48
C MET A 304 38.14 -6.49 6.00
N LEU A 305 37.01 -6.20 5.35
CA LEU A 305 36.12 -5.09 5.72
C LEU A 305 35.49 -5.29 7.10
N LEU A 306 35.15 -6.53 7.47
CA LEU A 306 34.62 -6.84 8.79
C LEU A 306 35.68 -6.70 9.88
N LYS A 307 36.93 -7.10 9.60
CA LYS A 307 38.05 -6.89 10.52
C LYS A 307 38.33 -5.40 10.74
N GLU A 308 38.16 -4.57 9.71
CA GLU A 308 38.23 -3.11 9.83
C GLU A 308 37.04 -2.56 10.64
N ALA A 309 35.83 -3.11 10.44
CA ALA A 309 34.64 -2.73 11.19
C ALA A 309 34.76 -3.03 12.71
N ASP A 310 35.56 -4.02 13.14
CA ASP A 310 35.81 -4.31 14.56
C ASP A 310 36.54 -3.16 15.30
N ALA A 311 37.21 -2.28 14.55
CA ALA A 311 37.81 -1.05 15.09
C ALA A 311 36.76 0.06 15.34
N TYR A 312 35.52 -0.13 14.90
CA TYR A 312 34.43 0.83 15.01
C TYR A 312 33.33 0.37 15.97
N SER A 313 32.59 1.34 16.49
CA SER A 313 31.35 1.09 17.25
C SER A 313 30.17 1.48 16.36
N ILE A 314 29.50 0.49 15.76
CA ILE A 314 28.40 0.74 14.81
C ILE A 314 27.06 0.57 15.52
N LEU A 315 26.31 1.66 15.67
CA LEU A 315 25.08 1.72 16.47
C LEU A 315 23.86 2.04 15.59
N LYS A 316 22.73 1.39 15.91
CA LYS A 316 21.41 1.67 15.31
C LYS A 316 20.80 2.89 16.00
N VAL A 317 20.23 3.81 15.21
CA VAL A 317 19.51 5.00 15.70
C VAL A 317 18.15 5.12 15.06
#